data_AF-A0A0Q9ITM5-F1
#
_entry.id   AF-A0A0Q9ITM5-F1
#
_cell.length_a   1.000
_cell.length_b   1.000
_cell.length_c   1.000
_cell.angle_alpha   90.00
_cell.angle_beta   90.00
_cell.angle_gamma   90.00
#
_symmetry.space_group_name_H-M   'P 1'
#
loop_
_entity.id
_entity.type
_entity.pdbx_description
1 polymer ?
#
loop_
_entity_poly.entity_id
_entity_poly.type
_entity_poly.pdbx_seq_one_letter_code
_entity_poly.pdbx_strand_id
1 'polypeptide(L)'
;MARKTPEQLAKEFEGRKAKGLAKGGAAFWPNVLSNAVLKLVAAGEVLSVEALIARIEQDSGSHDIQVKAGADEAIARLRQAVAKAS
;
A
#
# COMPACT_ATOMS: atom_id res chain seq x y z
N MET A 1 13.12 37.64 -6.21
CA MET A 1 13.04 36.16 -6.34
C MET A 1 12.88 35.81 -7.81
N ALA A 2 13.74 34.96 -8.37
CA ALA A 2 13.59 34.51 -9.75
C ALA A 2 12.26 33.75 -9.92
N ARG A 3 11.49 34.09 -10.96
CA ARG A 3 10.24 33.38 -11.28
C ARG A 3 10.59 32.03 -11.89
N LYS A 4 9.94 30.96 -11.41
CA LYS A 4 10.11 29.61 -11.95
C LYS A 4 9.59 29.55 -13.39
N THR A 5 10.25 28.73 -14.20
CA THR A 5 9.81 28.45 -15.57
C THR A 5 8.52 27.62 -15.57
N PRO A 6 7.71 27.67 -16.64
CA PRO A 6 6.53 26.83 -16.79
C PRO A 6 6.82 25.33 -16.61
N GLU A 7 7.96 24.83 -17.10
CA GLU A 7 8.38 23.43 -17.01
C GLU A 7 8.68 23.03 -15.56
N GLN A 8 9.31 23.92 -14.79
CA GLN A 8 9.55 23.70 -13.36
C GLN A 8 8.23 23.64 -12.57
N LEU A 9 7.24 24.48 -12.92
CA LEU A 9 5.93 24.45 -12.30
C LEU A 9 5.15 23.18 -12.64
N ALA A 10 5.21 22.71 -13.89
CA ALA A 10 4.57 21.47 -14.32
C ALA A 10 5.13 20.25 -13.58
N LYS A 11 6.45 20.13 -13.48
CA LYS A 11 7.13 19.04 -12.75
C LYS A 11 6.77 19.04 -11.26
N GLU A 12 6.67 20.21 -10.64
CA GLU A 12 6.20 20.33 -9.25
C GLU A 12 4.75 19.88 -9.08
N PHE A 13 3.88 20.23 -10.04
CA PHE A 13 2.47 19.84 -10.00
C PHE A 13 2.31 18.32 -10.16
N GLU A 14 3.01 17.71 -11.12
CA GLU A 14 3.02 16.26 -11.31
C GLU A 14 3.54 15.53 -10.07
N GLY A 15 4.62 16.04 -9.46
CA GLY A 15 5.15 15.49 -8.21
C GLY A 15 4.15 15.57 -7.05
N ARG A 16 3.39 16.67 -6.94
CA ARG A 16 2.33 16.83 -5.93
C ARG A 16 1.18 15.86 -6.19
N LYS A 17 0.75 15.71 -7.45
CA LYS A 17 -0.31 14.76 -7.85
C LYS A 17 0.08 13.33 -7.52
N ALA A 18 1.29 12.91 -7.88
CA ALA A 18 1.81 11.58 -7.56
C ALA A 18 1.85 11.33 -6.04
N LYS A 19 2.29 12.32 -5.25
CA LYS A 19 2.28 12.23 -3.77
C LYS A 19 0.87 12.11 -3.20
N GLY A 20 -0.10 12.84 -3.76
CA GLY A 20 -1.51 12.74 -3.39
C GLY A 20 -2.10 11.36 -3.71
N LEU A 21 -1.79 10.83 -4.89
CA LEU A 21 -2.22 9.50 -5.33
C LEU A 21 -1.63 8.40 -4.43
N ALA A 22 -0.35 8.48 -4.08
CA ALA A 22 0.31 7.54 -3.18
C ALA A 22 -0.32 7.55 -1.77
N LYS A 23 -0.64 8.73 -1.23
CA LYS A 23 -1.36 8.86 0.05
C LYS A 23 -2.77 8.28 -0.02
N GLY A 24 -3.50 8.55 -1.11
CA GLY A 24 -4.83 8.00 -1.33
C GLY A 24 -4.83 6.48 -1.49
N GLY A 25 -3.84 5.93 -2.20
CA GLY A 25 -3.65 4.49 -2.36
C GLY A 25 -3.28 3.80 -1.05
N ALA A 26 -2.36 4.37 -0.26
CA ALA A 26 -2.01 3.84 1.05
C ALA A 26 -3.22 3.75 1.98
N ALA A 27 -4.17 4.68 1.91
CA ALA A 27 -5.41 4.63 2.71
C ALA A 27 -6.30 3.40 2.41
N PHE A 28 -6.06 2.70 1.30
CA PHE A 28 -6.80 1.50 0.91
C PHE A 28 -6.29 0.22 1.58
N TRP A 29 -5.24 0.29 2.40
CA TRP A 29 -4.64 -0.84 3.12
C TRP A 29 -5.64 -1.73 3.90
N PRO A 30 -6.73 -1.22 4.53
CA PRO A 30 -7.67 -2.08 5.24
C PRO A 30 -8.37 -3.05 4.30
N ASN A 31 -8.73 -2.61 3.09
CA ASN A 31 -9.40 -3.45 2.09
C ASN A 31 -8.48 -4.55 1.57
N VAL A 32 -7.19 -4.23 1.36
CA VAL A 32 -6.18 -5.23 0.96
C VAL A 32 -6.03 -6.29 2.04
N LEU A 33 -5.90 -5.88 3.31
CA LEU A 33 -5.80 -6.81 4.44
C LEU A 33 -7.06 -7.69 4.57
N SER A 34 -8.25 -7.10 4.52
CA SER A 34 -9.51 -7.84 4.59
C SER A 34 -9.64 -8.87 3.46
N ASN A 35 -9.28 -8.50 2.22
CA ASN A 35 -9.29 -9.43 1.10
C ASN A 35 -8.29 -10.57 1.27
N ALA A 36 -7.08 -10.29 1.80
CA ALA A 36 -6.10 -11.33 2.08
C ALA A 36 -6.62 -12.35 3.11
N VAL A 37 -7.28 -11.87 4.18
CA VAL A 37 -7.94 -12.74 5.17
C VAL A 37 -9.01 -13.61 4.51
N LEU A 38 -9.91 -13.02 3.72
CA LEU A 38 -10.98 -13.76 3.04
C LEU A 38 -10.43 -14.82 2.08
N LYS A 39 -9.37 -14.49 1.34
CA LYS A 39 -8.68 -15.41 0.42
C LYS A 39 -8.06 -16.60 1.17
N LEU A 40 -7.41 -16.37 2.31
CA LEU A 40 -6.84 -17.44 3.13
C LEU A 40 -7.92 -18.34 3.75
N VAL A 41 -8.99 -17.73 4.28
CA VAL A 41 -10.14 -18.47 4.83
C VAL A 41 -10.81 -19.33 3.75
N ALA A 42 -11.03 -18.79 2.55
CA ALA A 42 -11.61 -19.53 1.44
C ALA A 42 -10.73 -20.71 0.98
N ALA A 43 -9.41 -20.57 1.12
CA ALA A 43 -8.44 -21.64 0.83
C ALA A 43 -8.33 -22.68 1.97
N GLY A 44 -8.97 -22.46 3.12
CA GLY A 44 -8.82 -23.31 4.30
C GLY A 44 -7.44 -23.20 4.95
N GLU A 45 -6.70 -22.13 4.68
CA GLU A 45 -5.37 -21.90 5.23
C GLU A 45 -5.42 -21.36 6.67
N VAL A 46 -4.36 -21.64 7.44
CA VAL A 46 -4.20 -21.11 8.80
C VAL A 46 -3.92 -19.60 8.71
N LEU A 47 -4.66 -18.81 9.49
CA LEU A 47 -4.41 -17.38 9.63
C LEU A 47 -3.22 -17.14 10.57
N SER A 48 -2.04 -16.94 9.99
CA SER A 48 -0.85 -16.43 10.69
C SER A 48 -0.40 -15.09 10.10
N VAL A 49 0.45 -14.35 10.82
CA VAL A 49 1.02 -13.10 10.30
C VAL A 49 1.90 -13.38 9.07
N GLU A 50 2.68 -14.47 9.08
CA GLU A 50 3.48 -14.86 7.91
C GLU A 50 2.58 -15.15 6.70
N ALA A 51 1.49 -15.90 6.90
CA ALA A 51 0.55 -16.22 5.82
C ALA A 51 -0.13 -14.96 5.26
N LEU A 52 -0.49 -14.01 6.13
CA LEU A 52 -1.05 -12.72 5.71
C LEU A 52 -0.03 -11.88 4.91
N ILE A 53 1.21 -11.77 5.38
CA ILE A 53 2.26 -11.02 4.66
C ILE A 53 2.50 -11.66 3.29
N ALA A 54 2.71 -12.98 3.23
CA ALA A 54 2.95 -13.69 1.98
C ALA A 54 1.78 -13.51 0.99
N ARG A 55 0.53 -13.48 1.49
CA ARG A 55 -0.63 -13.26 0.63
C ARG A 55 -0.71 -11.83 0.10
N ILE A 56 -0.46 -10.84 0.95
CA ILE A 56 -0.51 -9.42 0.58
C ILE A 56 0.63 -9.05 -0.37
N GLU A 57 1.79 -9.71 -0.27
CA GLU A 57 2.90 -9.54 -1.23
C GLU A 57 2.51 -9.89 -2.67
N GLN A 58 1.49 -10.73 -2.88
CA GLN A 58 0.96 -10.95 -4.24
C GLN A 58 0.22 -9.72 -4.78
N ASP A 59 -0.44 -8.95 -3.90
CA ASP A 59 -1.20 -7.76 -4.27
C ASP A 59 -0.25 -6.54 -4.49
N SER A 60 0.98 -6.56 -3.96
CA SER A 60 2.00 -5.52 -4.23
C SER A 60 2.58 -5.57 -5.65
N GLY A 61 2.43 -6.71 -6.33
CA GLY A 61 2.71 -6.88 -7.76
C GLY A 61 1.64 -6.32 -8.69
N SER A 62 0.52 -5.81 -8.16
CA SER A 62 -0.59 -5.29 -8.96
C SER A 62 -0.19 -4.06 -9.78
N HIS A 63 -0.72 -3.97 -11.00
CA HIS A 63 -0.64 -2.76 -11.84
C HIS A 63 -1.60 -1.66 -11.37
N ASP A 64 -2.56 -1.99 -10.50
CA ASP A 64 -3.39 -1.00 -9.83
C ASP A 64 -2.59 -0.32 -8.73
N ILE A 65 -2.33 0.98 -8.91
CA ILE A 65 -1.48 1.77 -8.02
C ILE A 65 -2.06 1.90 -6.61
N GLN A 66 -3.39 1.84 -6.46
CA GLN A 66 -4.07 1.93 -5.17
C GLN A 66 -3.94 0.61 -4.42
N VAL A 67 -4.12 -0.51 -5.13
CA VAL A 67 -3.93 -1.85 -4.55
C VAL A 67 -2.48 -2.04 -4.12
N LYS A 68 -1.52 -1.67 -4.98
CA LYS A 68 -0.09 -1.74 -4.65
C LYS A 68 0.26 -0.90 -3.42
N ALA A 69 -0.10 0.38 -3.42
CA ALA A 69 0.20 1.27 -2.29
C ALA A 69 -0.50 0.81 -0.99
N GLY A 70 -1.72 0.26 -1.09
CA GLY A 70 -2.43 -0.32 0.04
C GLY A 70 -1.76 -1.60 0.56
N ALA A 71 -1.22 -2.45 -0.32
CA ALA A 71 -0.48 -3.66 0.06
C ALA A 71 0.81 -3.31 0.80
N ASP A 72 1.59 -2.35 0.29
CA ASP A 72 2.83 -1.89 0.92
C ASP A 72 2.56 -1.36 2.35
N GLU A 73 1.52 -0.54 2.52
CA GLU A 73 1.11 0.00 3.82
C GLU A 73 0.58 -1.09 4.77
N ALA A 74 -0.20 -2.06 4.26
CA ALA A 74 -0.71 -3.17 5.07
C ALA A 74 0.43 -4.03 5.63
N ILE A 75 1.44 -4.35 4.81
CA ILE A 75 2.62 -5.11 5.24
C ILE A 75 3.40 -4.32 6.30
N ALA A 76 3.63 -3.02 6.08
CA ALA A 76 4.34 -2.17 7.05
C ALA A 76 3.65 -2.16 8.42
N ARG A 77 2.31 -2.06 8.42
CA ARG A 77 1.49 -2.09 9.66
C ARG A 77 1.54 -3.43 10.36
N LEU A 78 1.43 -4.55 9.63
CA LEU A 78 1.56 -5.89 10.21
C LEU A 78 2.91 -6.07 10.90
N ARG A 79 4.01 -5.70 10.22
CA ARG A 79 5.36 -5.77 10.79
C ARG A 79 5.51 -4.90 12.03
N GLN A 80 4.95 -3.68 12.01
CA GLN A 80 4.95 -2.80 13.18
C GLN A 80 4.15 -3.39 14.34
N ALA A 81 3.01 -4.02 14.08
CA ALA A 81 2.20 -4.65 15.11
C ALA A 81 2.94 -5.82 15.77
N VAL A 82 3.59 -6.68 14.97
CA VAL A 82 4.44 -7.77 15.49
C VAL A 82 5.56 -7.23 16.38
N ALA A 83 6.29 -6.22 15.91
CA ALA A 83 7.39 -5.63 16.68
C ALA A 83 6.95 -5.01 18.00
N LYS A 84 5.69 -4.53 18.10
CA LYS A 84 5.12 -3.97 19.34
C LYS A 84 4.58 -5.04 20.30
N ALA A 85 4.27 -6.22 19.79
CA ALA A 85 3.80 -7.35 20.60
C ALA A 85 4.96 -8.16 21.21
N SER A 86 6.21 -7.83 20.82
CA SER A 86 7.45 -8.47 21.26
C SER A 86 8.01 -7.84 22.54
#